data_AF-A0A9D6FXX9-F1
#
_entry.id   AF-A0A9D6FXX9-F1
#
_cell.length_a   1.000
_cell.length_b   1.000
_cell.length_c   1.000
_cell.angle_alpha   90.00
_cell.angle_beta   90.00
_cell.angle_gamma   90.00
#
_symmetry.space_group_name_H-M   'P 1'
#
loop_
_entity.id
_entity.type
_entity.pdbx_description
1 polymer ?
#
loop_
_entity_poly.entity_id
_entity_poly.type
_entity_poly.pdbx_seq_one_letter_code
_entity_poly.pdbx_strand_id
1 'polypeptide(L)' 'MSENKSKPGEDRVPAGQRFLDDIFLLLALGLGIPLLLYIVWSVIDLVRVPVFQP' A
#
# COMPACT_ATOMS: atom_id res chain seq x y z
N MET A 1 39.00 -34.75 10.34
CA MET A 1 38.79 -33.30 10.16
C MET A 1 37.44 -33.14 9.47
N SER A 2 36.36 -33.01 10.23
CA SER A 2 35.02 -32.86 9.66
C SER A 2 34.83 -31.41 9.24
N GLU A 3 34.73 -31.18 7.93
CA GLU A 3 34.43 -29.89 7.34
C GLU A 3 33.00 -29.48 7.73
N ASN A 4 32.89 -28.59 8.71
CA ASN A 4 31.64 -27.96 9.08
C ASN A 4 31.30 -26.92 7.99
N LYS A 5 30.46 -27.32 7.04
CA LYS A 5 29.89 -26.43 6.02
C LYS A 5 28.98 -25.40 6.70
N SER A 6 29.53 -24.26 7.10
CA SER A 6 28.74 -23.07 7.43
C SER A 6 28.00 -22.62 6.18
N LYS A 7 26.68 -22.88 6.13
CA LYS A 7 25.81 -22.39 5.06
C LYS A 7 25.89 -20.86 5.01
N PRO A 8 26.32 -20.24 3.89
CA PRO A 8 26.37 -18.79 3.81
C PRO A 8 24.94 -18.26 3.79
N GLY A 9 24.67 -17.32 4.71
CA GLY A 9 23.58 -16.34 4.66
C GLY A 9 22.30 -16.75 3.96
N GLU A 10 21.37 -17.34 4.71
CA GLU A 10 19.95 -17.21 4.35
C GLU A 10 19.56 -15.76 4.64
N ASP A 11 19.92 -14.86 3.72
CA ASP A 11 19.64 -13.43 3.83
C ASP A 11 18.13 -13.23 3.86
N ARG A 12 17.60 -13.09 5.08
CA ARG A 12 16.17 -12.89 5.31
C ARG A 12 15.77 -11.58 4.64
N VAL A 13 14.99 -11.68 3.56
CA VAL A 13 14.39 -10.51 2.90
C VAL A 13 13.68 -9.65 3.95
N PRO A 14 14.03 -8.36 4.08
CA PRO A 14 13.39 -7.46 5.04
C PRO A 14 11.87 -7.40 4.82
N ALA A 15 11.10 -7.33 5.89
CA ALA A 15 9.63 -7.39 5.82
C ALA A 15 9.02 -6.25 4.95
N GLY A 16 9.62 -5.06 4.98
CA GLY A 16 9.19 -3.94 4.14
C GLY A 16 9.40 -4.18 2.64
N GLN A 17 10.47 -4.89 2.27
CA GLN A 17 10.74 -5.24 0.88
C GLN A 17 9.72 -6.27 0.38
N ARG A 18 9.38 -7.26 1.21
CA ARG A 18 8.37 -8.26 0.86
C ARG A 18 6.96 -7.68 0.65
N PHE A 19 6.63 -6.58 1.34
CA PHE A 19 5.38 -5.85 1.12
C PHE A 19 5.40 -5.07 -0.21
N LEU A 20 6.54 -4.45 -0.53
CA LEU A 20 6.73 -3.67 -1.76
C LEU A 20 7.09 -4.51 -3.00
N ASP A 21 7.29 -5.82 -2.86
CA ASP A 21 7.54 -6.75 -3.97
C ASP A 21 6.24 -7.39 -4.50
N ASP A 22 5.10 -7.26 -3.79
CA ASP A 22 3.82 -7.82 -4.21
C ASP A 22 3.07 -6.85 -5.13
N ILE A 23 3.20 -7.04 -6.45
CA ILE A 23 2.61 -6.15 -7.47
C ILE A 23 1.11 -5.88 -7.28
N PHE A 24 0.33 -6.82 -6.75
CA PHE A 24 -1.10 -6.60 -6.50
C PHE A 24 -1.31 -5.65 -5.34
N LEU A 25 -0.45 -5.74 -4.32
CA LEU A 25 -0.49 -4.86 -3.18
C LEU A 25 -0.07 -3.43 -3.56
N LEU A 26 0.98 -3.25 -4.37
CA LEU A 26 1.31 -1.92 -4.91
C LEU A 26 0.22 -1.39 -5.83
N LEU A 27 -0.40 -2.23 -6.66
CA LEU A 27 -1.51 -1.83 -7.53
C LEU A 27 -2.71 -1.39 -6.69
N ALA A 28 -3.06 -2.16 -5.66
CA ALA A 28 -4.16 -1.86 -4.76
C ALA A 28 -3.93 -0.57 -3.97
N LEU A 29 -2.71 -0.31 -3.49
CA LEU A 29 -2.36 0.96 -2.86
C LEU A 29 -2.35 2.11 -3.88
N GLY A 30 -1.80 1.88 -5.06
CA GLY A 30 -1.68 2.86 -6.13
C GLY A 30 -3.02 3.35 -6.68
N LEU A 31 -4.02 2.47 -6.78
CA LEU A 31 -5.40 2.83 -7.12
C LEU A 31 -6.25 3.19 -5.90
N GLY A 32 -6.09 2.44 -4.82
CA GLY A 32 -6.93 2.54 -3.63
C GLY A 32 -6.71 3.82 -2.84
N ILE A 33 -5.45 4.25 -2.65
CA ILE A 33 -5.15 5.52 -1.96
C ILE A 33 -5.82 6.70 -2.67
N PRO A 34 -5.56 6.98 -3.96
CA PRO A 34 -6.18 8.14 -4.63
C PRO A 34 -7.69 7.99 -4.72
N LEU A 35 -8.23 6.78 -4.89
CA LEU A 35 -9.67 6.54 -4.89
C LEU A 35 -10.30 6.93 -3.55
N LEU A 36 -9.76 6.43 -2.43
CA LEU A 36 -10.27 6.72 -1.09
C LEU A 36 -10.13 8.21 -0.77
N LEU A 37 -9.00 8.82 -1.09
CA LEU A 37 -8.79 10.26 -0.93
C LEU A 37 -9.82 11.06 -1.73
N TYR A 38 -10.04 10.69 -3.00
CA TYR A 38 -11.03 11.35 -3.85
C TYR A 38 -12.44 11.22 -3.30
N ILE A 39 -12.83 10.04 -2.81
CA ILE A 39 -14.15 9.82 -2.21
C ILE A 39 -14.32 10.68 -0.96
N VAL A 40 -13.36 10.62 -0.02
CA VAL A 40 -13.44 11.38 1.24
C VAL A 40 -13.48 12.88 0.94
N TRP A 41 -12.60 13.36 0.07
CA TRP A 41 -12.60 14.75 -0.35
C TRP A 41 -13.93 15.14 -1.02
N SER A 42 -14.43 14.32 -1.94
CA SER A 42 -15.71 14.56 -2.62
C SER A 42 -16.87 14.64 -1.64
N VAL A 43 -16.91 13.80 -0.61
CA VAL A 43 -17.96 13.85 0.42
C VAL A 43 -17.86 15.14 1.23
N ILE A 44 -16.66 15.53 1.66
CA ILE A 44 -16.43 16.79 2.37
C ILE A 44 -16.85 17.99 1.51
N ASP A 45 -16.59 17.94 0.21
CA ASP A 45 -16.98 18.99 -0.73
C ASP A 45 -18.50 19.01 -0.94
N LEU A 46 -19.10 17.84 -1.17
CA LEU A 46 -20.53 17.68 -1.43
C LEU A 46 -21.40 18.20 -0.28
N VAL A 47 -21.00 17.97 0.98
CA VAL A 47 -21.78 18.47 2.14
C VAL A 47 -21.67 19.99 2.32
N ARG A 48 -20.70 20.64 1.68
CA ARG A 48 -20.54 22.11 1.70
C ARG A 48 -21.32 22.79 0.57
N VAL A 49 -21.77 22.04 -0.43
CA VAL A 49 -22.56 22.60 -1.53
C VAL A 49 -23.95 22.96 -0.99
N PRO A 50 -24.36 24.25 -1.04
CA PRO A 50 -25.69 24.64 -0.62
C PRO A 50 -26.73 24.01 -1.56
N VAL A 51 -27.77 23.41 -0.98
CA VAL A 51 -28.91 22.91 -1.76
C VAL A 51 -29.67 24.09 -2.34
N PHE A 52 -29.86 24.08 -3.67
CA PHE A 52 -30.63 25.10 -4.36
C PHE A 52 -32.09 25.02 -3.89
N GLN A 53 -32.56 26.05 -3.18
CA GLN A 53 -33.97 26.17 -2.79
C GLN A 53 -34.69 26.97 -3.91
N PRO A 54 -35.79 26.44 -4.49
CA PRO A 54 -36.54 27.09 -5.56
C PRO A 54 -37.31 28.33 -5.08
#